data_AF-A0A929YEK2-F1
#
_entry.id   AF-A0A929YEK2-F1
#
_cell.length_a   1.000
_cell.length_b   1.000
_cell.length_c   1.000
_cell.angle_alpha   90.00
_cell.angle_beta   90.00
_cell.angle_gamma   90.00
#
_symmetry.space_group_name_H-M   'P 1'
#
loop_
_entity.id
_entity.type
_entity.pdbx_description
1 polymer ?
#
loop_
_entity_poly.entity_id
_entity_poly.type
_entity_poly.pdbx_seq_one_letter_code
_entity_poly.pdbx_strand_id
1 'polypeptide(L)'
;MCKEQAHRGPDGSGLFFENGVCLGHRRLSILDLTDSGAQPMVSKTGRFVISYNGEIYNYKALAKKLQKKDPHMTFRGDCDTEVLLEACEKLGVYQTLRYAKGMFG
;
A
#
# COMPACT_ATOMS: atom_id res chain seq x y z
N MET A 1 -11.43 0.93 -18.27
CA MET A 1 -11.59 1.24 -16.83
C MET A 1 -10.44 2.07 -16.26
N CYS A 2 -9.20 1.57 -16.07
CA CYS A 2 -8.13 2.40 -15.48
C CYS A 2 -7.72 3.62 -16.32
N LYS A 3 -7.88 3.58 -17.65
CA LYS A 3 -7.64 4.74 -18.51
C LYS A 3 -8.63 5.89 -18.26
N GLU A 4 -9.89 5.60 -17.94
CA GLU A 4 -10.90 6.62 -17.63
C GLU A 4 -10.57 7.40 -16.34
N GLN A 5 -9.90 6.73 -15.39
CA GLN A 5 -9.46 7.32 -14.13
C GLN A 5 -8.11 8.06 -14.24
N ALA A 6 -7.56 8.25 -15.45
CA ALA A 6 -6.26 8.90 -15.63
C ALA A 6 -6.17 10.28 -14.99
N HIS A 7 -7.27 11.06 -15.06
CA HIS A 7 -7.35 12.40 -14.48
C HIS A 7 -7.20 12.41 -12.95
N ARG A 8 -7.49 11.29 -12.26
CA ARG A 8 -7.33 11.16 -10.81
C ARG A 8 -5.94 10.68 -10.39
N GLY A 9 -5.13 10.22 -11.34
CA GLY A 9 -3.81 9.66 -11.08
C GLY A 9 -2.95 9.69 -12.34
N PRO A 10 -2.49 10.89 -12.74
CA PRO A 10 -1.75 11.09 -13.99
C PRO A 10 -0.29 10.59 -13.90
N ASP A 11 0.26 10.47 -12.70
CA ASP A 11 1.69 10.25 -12.48
C ASP A 11 2.11 8.79 -12.66
N GLY A 12 1.18 7.84 -12.52
CA GLY A 12 1.50 6.43 -12.63
C GLY A 12 0.31 5.53 -12.93
N SER A 13 0.62 4.33 -13.42
CA SER A 13 -0.37 3.28 -13.61
C SER A 13 0.24 1.91 -13.38
N GLY A 14 -0.58 0.99 -12.85
CA GLY A 14 -0.21 -0.41 -12.73
C GLY A 14 -1.41 -1.32 -12.89
N LEU A 15 -1.14 -2.55 -13.30
CA LEU A 15 -2.11 -3.63 -13.40
C LEU A 15 -1.51 -4.89 -12.77
N PHE A 16 -2.34 -5.67 -12.12
CA PHE A 16 -2.01 -6.99 -11.60
C PHE A 16 -3.06 -7.98 -12.06
N PHE A 17 -2.61 -9.15 -12.53
CA PHE A 17 -3.48 -10.22 -13.01
C PHE A 17 -2.99 -11.55 -12.45
N GLU A 18 -3.88 -12.29 -11.78
CA GLU A 18 -3.58 -13.64 -11.32
C GLU A 18 -4.88 -14.44 -11.15
N ASN A 19 -4.92 -15.69 -11.63
CA ASN A 19 -6.02 -16.63 -11.41
C ASN A 19 -7.44 -16.06 -11.70
N GLY A 20 -7.58 -15.25 -12.75
CA GLY A 20 -8.85 -14.62 -13.13
C GLY A 20 -9.22 -13.38 -12.31
N VAL A 21 -8.36 -12.93 -11.39
CA VAL A 21 -8.49 -11.67 -10.64
C VAL A 21 -7.64 -10.59 -11.30
N CYS A 22 -8.18 -9.37 -11.38
CA CYS A 22 -7.48 -8.19 -11.87
C CYS A 22 -7.56 -7.06 -10.85
N LEU A 23 -6.43 -6.42 -10.56
CA LEU A 23 -6.35 -5.14 -9.87
C LEU A 23 -5.72 -4.11 -10.79
N GLY A 24 -6.19 -2.86 -10.71
CA GLY A 24 -5.60 -1.77 -11.49
C GLY A 24 -5.59 -0.47 -10.72
N HIS A 25 -4.54 0.31 -10.92
CA HIS A 25 -4.31 1.54 -10.17
C HIS A 25 -3.92 2.70 -11.10
N ARG A 26 -4.37 3.90 -10.72
CA ARG A 26 -3.91 5.18 -11.25
C ARG A 26 -3.40 6.00 -10.08
N ARG A 27 -2.14 6.45 -10.18
CA ARG A 27 -1.43 7.06 -9.08
C ARG A 27 -1.32 8.57 -9.28
N LEU A 28 -1.73 9.31 -8.26
CA LEU A 28 -1.30 10.69 -8.04
C LEU A 28 -0.26 10.63 -6.92
N SER A 29 0.97 11.02 -7.21
CA SER A 29 2.09 10.89 -6.27
C SER A 29 2.13 12.12 -5.36
N ILE A 30 1.69 11.98 -4.11
CA ILE A 30 1.59 13.09 -3.14
C ILE A 30 2.69 13.03 -2.09
N LEU A 31 2.80 11.91 -1.34
CA LEU A 31 3.74 11.77 -0.22
C LEU A 31 5.09 11.18 -0.63
N ASP A 32 5.06 10.04 -1.33
CA ASP A 32 6.25 9.41 -1.90
C ASP A 32 6.27 9.69 -3.40
N LEU A 33 7.20 10.52 -3.87
CA LEU A 33 7.32 10.86 -5.29
C LEU A 33 8.11 9.82 -6.08
N THR A 34 8.64 8.80 -5.42
CA THR A 34 9.38 7.71 -6.07
C THR A 34 8.46 6.58 -6.49
N ASP A 35 9.02 5.62 -7.23
CA ASP A 35 8.32 4.41 -7.64
C ASP A 35 8.08 3.41 -6.49
N SER A 36 8.63 3.65 -5.28
CA SER A 36 8.40 2.72 -4.16
C SER A 36 6.95 2.70 -3.67
N GLY A 37 6.15 3.71 -4.01
CA GLY A 37 4.70 3.72 -3.79
C GLY A 37 3.88 3.25 -4.99
N ALA A 38 4.48 2.60 -6.00
CA ALA A 38 3.75 2.05 -7.14
C ALA A 38 2.75 0.98 -6.70
N GLN A 39 1.58 0.98 -7.34
CA GLN A 39 0.48 0.05 -7.08
C GLN A 39 -0.08 -0.51 -8.40
N PRO A 40 -0.69 -1.72 -8.41
CA PRO A 40 -0.89 -2.62 -7.27
C PRO A 40 0.42 -3.14 -6.68
N MET A 41 0.52 -3.13 -5.35
CA MET A 41 1.75 -3.46 -4.63
C MET A 41 1.67 -4.87 -4.05
N VAL A 42 2.71 -5.66 -4.26
CA VAL A 42 2.84 -7.01 -3.71
C VAL A 42 3.63 -6.97 -2.39
N SER A 43 3.19 -7.75 -1.40
CA SER A 43 3.85 -7.85 -0.10
C SER A 43 5.16 -8.61 -0.20
N LYS A 44 6.03 -8.51 0.79
CA LYS A 44 7.35 -9.14 0.75
C LYS A 44 7.33 -10.65 0.56
N THR A 45 6.33 -11.35 1.09
CA THR A 45 6.21 -12.81 0.90
C THR A 45 5.47 -13.20 -0.37
N GLY A 46 4.97 -12.23 -1.14
CA GLY A 46 4.14 -12.48 -2.33
C GLY A 46 2.70 -12.88 -2.01
N ARG A 47 2.34 -13.01 -0.73
CA ARG A 47 1.02 -13.52 -0.32
C ARG A 47 -0.11 -12.53 -0.51
N PHE A 48 0.16 -11.24 -0.39
CA PHE A 48 -0.86 -10.19 -0.45
C PHE A 48 -0.54 -9.19 -1.56
N VAL A 49 -1.60 -8.69 -2.20
CA VAL A 49 -1.53 -7.61 -3.18
C VAL A 49 -2.54 -6.54 -2.78
N ILE A 50 -2.14 -5.27 -2.82
CA ILE A 50 -2.98 -4.14 -2.49
C ILE A 50 -3.10 -3.16 -3.65
N SER A 51 -4.30 -2.64 -3.84
CA SER A 51 -4.56 -1.42 -4.58
C SER A 51 -5.60 -0.62 -3.81
N TYR A 52 -5.30 0.63 -3.44
CA TYR A 52 -6.27 1.52 -2.80
C TYR A 52 -6.02 2.99 -3.16
N ASN A 53 -7.05 3.82 -2.99
CA ASN A 53 -6.96 5.27 -3.11
C ASN A 53 -7.10 5.88 -1.72
N GLY A 54 -6.04 6.50 -1.21
CA GLY A 54 -6.05 7.05 0.14
C GLY A 54 -4.66 7.30 0.70
N GLU A 55 -4.62 7.70 1.97
CA GLU A 55 -3.41 8.00 2.72
C GLU A 55 -3.54 7.51 4.17
N ILE A 56 -2.50 6.85 4.69
CA ILE A 56 -2.38 6.46 6.11
C ILE A 56 -1.44 7.43 6.82
N TYR A 57 -1.98 8.50 7.39
CA TYR A 57 -1.23 9.58 8.02
C TYR A 57 -0.29 9.10 9.14
N ASN A 58 -0.67 8.05 9.88
CA ASN A 58 0.12 7.53 10.98
C ASN A 58 1.06 6.37 10.59
N TYR A 59 1.35 6.18 9.30
CA TYR A 59 2.15 5.04 8.83
C TYR A 59 3.54 4.96 9.50
N LYS A 60 4.24 6.08 9.76
CA LYS A 60 5.52 6.06 10.50
C LYS A 60 5.40 5.49 11.91
N ALA A 61 4.30 5.77 12.60
CA ALA A 61 4.04 5.22 13.93
C ALA A 61 3.68 3.72 13.86
N LEU A 62 2.90 3.32 12.84
CA LEU A 62 2.57 1.93 12.57
C LEU A 62 3.82 1.11 12.20
N ALA A 63 4.70 1.64 11.36
CA ALA A 63 5.98 1.06 10.98
C ALA A 63 6.85 0.76 12.20
N LYS A 64 7.04 1.76 13.08
CA LYS A 64 7.77 1.58 14.35
C LYS A 64 7.14 0.50 15.23
N LYS A 65 5.81 0.40 15.25
CA LYS A 65 5.11 -0.64 16.01
C LYS A 65 5.35 -2.04 15.46
N LEU A 66 5.38 -2.18 14.14
CA LEU A 66 5.72 -3.46 13.48
C LEU A 66 7.19 -3.82 13.76
N GLN A 67 8.12 -2.88 13.62
CA GLN A 67 9.54 -3.11 13.90
C GLN A 67 9.82 -3.44 15.38
N LYS A 68 9.01 -2.93 16.33
CA LYS A 68 9.09 -3.36 17.73
C LYS A 68 8.69 -4.83 17.93
N LYS A 69 7.80 -5.36 17.10
CA LYS A 69 7.38 -6.78 17.14
C LYS A 69 8.31 -7.68 16.33
N ASP A 70 8.88 -7.14 15.25
CA ASP A 70 9.80 -7.82 14.34
C ASP A 70 10.98 -6.87 14.03
N PRO A 71 12.04 -6.88 14.87
CA PRO A 71 13.18 -5.98 14.71
C PRO A 71 13.95 -6.15 13.38
N HIS A 72 13.76 -7.27 12.69
CA HIS A 72 14.39 -7.54 11.38
C HIS A 72 13.56 -7.04 10.20
N MET A 73 12.35 -6.52 10.46
CA MET A 73 11.47 -6.04 9.41
C MET A 73 12.01 -4.75 8.78
N THR A 74 12.32 -4.82 7.50
CA THR A 74 12.69 -3.67 6.67
C THR A 74 11.52 -3.24 5.79
N PHE A 75 11.54 -2.01 5.28
CA PHE A 75 10.63 -1.51 4.24
C PHE A 75 11.45 -1.19 3.00
N ARG A 76 10.86 -1.33 1.80
CA ARG A 76 11.50 -0.97 0.52
C ARG A 76 11.62 0.54 0.37
N GLY A 77 10.65 1.29 0.89
CA GLY A 77 10.64 2.75 0.84
C GLY A 77 9.97 3.41 2.05
N ASP A 78 9.77 4.73 1.98
CA ASP A 78 9.04 5.53 2.97
C ASP A 78 7.63 5.84 2.47
N CYS A 79 6.85 4.80 2.13
CA CYS A 79 5.47 4.97 1.67
C CYS A 79 4.46 4.30 2.62
N ASP A 80 3.31 4.92 2.76
CA ASP A 80 2.24 4.49 3.65
C ASP A 80 1.58 3.18 3.20
N THR A 81 1.46 3.00 1.89
CA THR A 81 0.92 1.79 1.24
C THR A 81 1.70 0.54 1.64
N GLU A 82 3.03 0.62 1.61
CA GLU A 82 3.88 -0.51 1.98
C GLU A 82 3.69 -0.86 3.46
N VAL A 83 3.67 0.14 4.33
CA VAL A 83 3.45 -0.08 5.76
C VAL A 83 2.08 -0.72 6.02
N LEU A 84 1.04 -0.26 5.33
CA LEU A 84 -0.30 -0.83 5.45
C LEU A 84 -0.35 -2.29 4.97
N LEU A 85 0.28 -2.59 3.84
CA LEU A 85 0.34 -3.94 3.28
C LEU A 85 1.06 -4.92 4.21
N GLU A 86 2.25 -4.54 4.66
CA GLU A 86 3.04 -5.37 5.59
C GLU A 86 2.35 -5.48 6.96
N ALA A 87 1.62 -4.45 7.41
CA ALA A 87 0.78 -4.55 8.60
C ALA A 87 -0.33 -5.59 8.42
N CYS A 88 -1.07 -5.54 7.30
CA CYS A 88 -2.11 -6.53 6.97
C CYS A 88 -1.56 -7.96 6.95
N GLU A 89 -0.37 -8.16 6.40
CA GLU A 89 0.27 -9.47 6.39
C GLU A 89 0.65 -9.94 7.81
N LYS A 90 1.26 -9.07 8.63
CA LYS A 90 1.80 -9.45 9.95
C LYS A 90 0.74 -9.52 11.05
N LEU A 91 -0.28 -8.65 10.99
CA LEU A 91 -1.28 -8.48 12.04
C LEU A 91 -2.67 -8.97 11.63
N GLY A 92 -2.91 -9.19 10.33
CA GLY A 92 -4.24 -9.39 9.76
C GLY A 92 -4.96 -8.07 9.51
N VAL A 93 -5.85 -8.07 8.50
CA VAL A 93 -6.55 -6.87 8.01
C VAL A 93 -7.33 -6.15 9.11
N TYR A 94 -8.15 -6.86 9.88
CA TYR A 94 -8.99 -6.26 10.93
C TYR A 94 -8.18 -5.51 11.98
N GLN A 95 -7.09 -6.13 12.44
CA GLN A 95 -6.25 -5.52 13.47
C GLN A 95 -5.47 -4.32 12.92
N THR A 96 -5.02 -4.40 11.66
CA THR A 96 -4.38 -3.28 10.97
C THR A 96 -5.31 -2.09 10.84
N LEU A 97 -6.57 -2.29 10.42
CA LEU A 97 -7.55 -1.23 10.27
C LEU A 97 -7.84 -0.49 11.60
N ARG A 98 -7.77 -1.18 12.74
CA ARG A 98 -7.91 -0.55 14.06
C ARG A 98 -6.74 0.38 14.43
N TYR A 99 -5.56 0.17 13.83
CA TYR A 99 -4.40 1.04 14.04
C TYR A 99 -4.24 2.12 12.98
N ALA A 100 -4.79 1.91 11.78
CA ALA A 100 -4.73 2.86 10.69
C ALA A 100 -5.48 4.16 11.04
N LYS A 101 -4.80 5.30 10.89
CA LYS A 101 -5.42 6.63 10.92
C LYS A 101 -5.15 7.27 9.57
N GLY A 102 -6.21 7.50 8.82
CA GLY A 102 -6.10 7.87 7.42
C GLY A 102 -7.45 8.02 6.76
N MET A 103 -7.41 8.21 5.44
CA MET A 103 -8.56 8.13 4.56
C MET A 103 -8.27 7.09 3.50
N PHE A 104 -9.22 6.22 3.21
CA PHE A 104 -9.15 5.23 2.14
C PHE A 104 -10.57 4.78 1.81
N GLY A 105 -10.83 4.49 0.52
CA GLY A 105 -12.15 4.10 0.01
C GLY A 105 -12.07 3.22 -1.22
#